data_AF-A0A432QHD1-F1
#
_entry.id   AF-A0A432QHD1-F1
#
_cell.length_a   1.000
_cell.length_b   1.000
_cell.length_c   1.000
_cell.angle_alpha   90.00
_cell.angle_beta   90.00
_cell.angle_gamma   90.00
#
_symmetry.space_group_name_H-M   'P 1'
#
loop_
_entity.id
_entity.type
_entity.pdbx_description
1 polymer ?
#
loop_
_entity_poly.entity_id
_entity_poly.type
_entity_poly.pdbx_seq_one_letter_code
_entity_poly.pdbx_strand_id
1 'polypeptide(L)' 'RGADLSEADLYKADLTGADLTGADLSEASTDSADFTGAQGVPTGAAQPDKRRPQR' A
#
# COMPACT_ATOMS: atom_id res chain seq x y z
N ARG A 1 6.68 -10.57 12.84
CA ARG A 1 7.66 -9.90 11.95
C ARG A 1 6.84 -9.38 10.79
N GLY A 2 6.77 -8.07 10.60
CA GLY A 2 6.08 -7.49 9.45
C GLY A 2 6.88 -7.69 8.16
N ALA A 3 6.20 -7.62 7.02
CA ALA A 3 6.84 -7.57 5.72
C ALA A 3 7.33 -6.15 5.43
N ASP A 4 8.54 -6.01 4.91
CA ASP A 4 9.00 -4.75 4.35
C ASP A 4 8.55 -4.68 2.89
N LEU A 5 7.53 -3.86 2.63
CA LEU A 5 7.01 -3.52 1.30
C LEU A 5 7.27 -2.05 1.00
N SER A 6 8.23 -1.43 1.69
CA SER A 6 8.59 -0.04 1.43
C SER A 6 9.08 0.11 -0.02
N GLU A 7 8.64 1.18 -0.69
CA GLU A 7 8.93 1.48 -2.11
C GLU A 7 8.49 0.40 -3.11
N ALA A 8 7.74 -0.63 -2.69
CA ALA A 8 7.30 -1.70 -3.57
C ALA A 8 6.31 -1.20 -4.61
N ASP A 9 6.42 -1.69 -5.85
CA ASP A 9 5.41 -1.46 -6.88
C ASP A 9 4.25 -2.44 -6.71
N LEU A 10 3.14 -1.96 -6.17
CA LEU A 10 1.89 -2.70 -5.97
C LEU A 10 0.81 -2.20 -6.94
N TYR A 11 1.18 -1.56 -8.04
CA TYR A 11 0.22 -1.03 -9.00
C TYR A 11 -0.69 -2.14 -9.53
N LYS A 12 -2.00 -2.01 -9.30
CA LYS A 12 -3.01 -3.04 -9.62
C LYS A 12 -2.76 -4.42 -8.95
N ALA A 13 -2.02 -4.46 -7.86
CA ALA A 13 -1.86 -5.70 -7.11
C ALA A 13 -3.18 -6.16 -6.48
N ASP A 14 -3.42 -7.46 -6.49
CA ASP A 14 -4.51 -8.08 -5.74
C ASP A 14 -3.97 -8.46 -4.35
N LEU A 15 -4.42 -7.73 -3.33
CA LEU A 15 -4.10 -7.94 -1.91
C LEU A 15 -5.37 -8.32 -1.13
N THR A 16 -6.37 -8.89 -1.81
CA THR A 16 -7.64 -9.28 -1.19
C THR A 16 -7.41 -10.29 -0.07
N GLY A 17 -7.95 -9.98 1.12
CA GLY A 17 -7.79 -10.83 2.30
C GLY A 17 -6.35 -10.95 2.85
N ALA A 18 -5.39 -10.17 2.35
CA ALA A 18 -4.01 -10.23 2.81
C ALA A 18 -3.86 -9.74 4.27
N ASP A 19 -3.02 -10.41 5.06
CA ASP A 19 -2.61 -9.92 6.37
C ASP A 19 -1.36 -9.06 6.23
N LEU A 20 -1.56 -7.74 6.31
CA LEU A 20 -0.53 -6.72 6.26
C LEU A 20 -0.21 -6.17 7.66
N THR A 21 -0.59 -6.89 8.72
CA THR A 21 -0.38 -6.45 10.11
C THR A 21 1.12 -6.27 10.40
N GLY A 22 1.50 -5.01 10.62
CA GLY A 22 2.88 -4.62 10.86
C GLY A 22 3.76 -4.56 9.61
N ALA A 23 3.18 -4.70 8.41
CA ALA A 23 3.90 -4.46 7.16
C ALA A 23 4.22 -2.96 7.00
N ASP A 24 5.40 -2.66 6.48
CA ASP A 24 5.78 -1.32 6.09
C ASP A 24 5.42 -1.11 4.61
N LEU A 25 4.55 -0.16 4.32
CA LEU A 25 4.12 0.21 2.96
C LEU A 25 4.53 1.65 2.62
N SER A 26 5.50 2.20 3.36
CA SER A 26 6.04 3.54 3.13
C SER A 26 6.52 3.67 1.69
N GLU A 27 6.12 4.73 0.98
CA GLU A 27 6.45 4.97 -0.43
C GLU A 27 5.99 3.89 -1.44
N ALA A 28 5.23 2.88 -1.02
CA ALA A 28 4.74 1.84 -1.92
C ALA A 28 3.74 2.40 -2.96
N SER A 29 3.84 1.91 -4.19
CA SER A 29 2.90 2.23 -5.27
C SER A 29 1.63 1.40 -5.16
N THR A 30 0.69 1.78 -4.29
CA THR A 30 -0.58 1.06 -4.10
C THR A 30 -1.70 1.53 -5.03
N ASP A 31 -1.36 2.26 -6.08
CA ASP A 31 -2.31 2.83 -7.02
C ASP A 31 -3.11 1.72 -7.73
N SER A 32 -4.44 1.79 -7.65
CA SER A 32 -5.36 0.77 -8.19
C SER A 32 -5.22 -0.63 -7.59
N ALA A 33 -4.50 -0.81 -6.47
CA ALA A 33 -4.44 -2.09 -5.78
C ALA A 33 -5.77 -2.41 -5.07
N ASP A 34 -6.12 -3.70 -5.01
CA ASP A 34 -7.31 -4.18 -4.31
C ASP A 34 -6.94 -4.62 -2.89
N PHE A 35 -7.43 -3.90 -1.90
CA PHE A 35 -7.26 -4.21 -0.47
C PHE A 35 -8.54 -4.75 0.17
N THR A 36 -9.50 -5.23 -0.62
CA THR A 36 -10.78 -5.73 -0.11
C THR A 36 -10.55 -6.86 0.90
N GLY A 37 -10.98 -6.63 2.14
CA GLY A 37 -10.80 -7.60 3.23
C GLY A 37 -9.37 -7.74 3.76
N ALA A 38 -8.42 -6.94 3.30
CA ALA A 38 -7.06 -6.93 3.83
C ALA A 38 -7.04 -6.42 5.28
N GLN A 39 -6.19 -7.04 6.11
CA GLN A 39 -6.03 -6.70 7.52
C GLN A 39 -4.75 -5.89 7.73
N GLY A 40 -4.76 -4.95 8.67
CA GLY A 40 -3.56 -4.18 8.99
C GLY A 40 -3.11 -3.23 7.88
N VAL A 41 -3.94 -2.98 6.86
CA VAL A 41 -3.68 -1.98 5.82
C VAL A 41 -3.42 -0.64 6.53
N PRO A 42 -2.22 -0.05 6.42
CA PRO A 42 -1.97 1.26 6.99
C PRO A 42 -2.91 2.25 6.31
N THR A 43 -3.88 2.75 7.06
CA THR A 43 -4.92 3.67 6.59
C THR A 43 -4.36 5.01 6.09
N GLY A 44 -3.05 5.24 6.23
CA GLY A 44 -2.29 6.35 5.64
C GLY A 44 -1.61 6.04 4.30
N ALA A 45 -1.47 4.78 3.88
CA ALA A 45 -0.89 4.44 2.57
C ALA A 45 -1.82 4.82 1.40
N ALA A 46 -3.12 4.93 1.66
CA ALA A 46 -4.07 5.60 0.78
C ALA A 46 -3.96 7.14 0.91
N GLN A 47 -2.75 7.68 0.87
CA GLN A 47 -2.56 9.12 0.95
C GLN A 47 -3.05 9.75 -0.37
N PRO A 48 -4.04 10.66 -0.36
CA PRO A 48 -4.58 11.30 -1.57
C PRO A 48 -3.58 12.24 -2.27
N ASP A 49 -2.35 12.32 -1.77
CA ASP A 49 -1.36 13.34 -2.09
C ASP A 49 -0.08 12.79 -2.75
N LYS A 50 -0.21 11.70 -3.53
CA LYS A 50 0.79 11.37 -4.58
C LYS A 50 0.79 12.38 -5.74
N ARG A 51 0.23 13.57 -5.55
CA ARG A 51 0.51 14.74 -6.40
C ARG A 51 1.97 15.11 -6.17
N ARG A 52 2.90 14.36 -6.77
CA ARG A 52 4.18 14.95 -7.17
C ARG A 52 3.78 16.20 -7.98
N PRO A 53 4.10 17.43 -7.53
CA PRO A 53 4.00 18.56 -8.43
C PRO A 53 5.01 18.27 -9.53
N GLN A 54 4.52 17.85 -10.70
CA GLN A 54 5.35 17.84 -11.88
C GLN A 54 5.72 19.31 -12.13
N ARG A 55 6.97 19.64 -11.80
CA ARG A 55 7.62 20.84 -12.33
C ARG A 55 7.79 20.69 -13.83
#